data_AF-A0A949I1B0-F1
#
_entry.id   AF-A0A949I1B0-F1
#
_cell.length_a   1.000
_cell.length_b   1.000
_cell.length_c   1.000
_cell.angle_alpha   90.00
_cell.angle_beta   90.00
_cell.angle_gamma   90.00
#
_symmetry.space_group_name_H-M   'P 1'
#
loop_
_entity.id
_entity.type
_entity.pdbx_description
1 polymer ?
#
loop_
_entity_poly.entity_id
_entity_poly.type
_entity_poly.pdbx_seq_one_letter_code
_entity_poly.pdbx_strand_id
1 'polypeptide(L)'
;MLKTIRHRCLPPALFAALALNTPQLPAQTPPRVSQWEPEIRRFERMDRTNPPPQHAVLFIGSSSIRKWHTLAQDFPGVHVINRGFGGSEIHDSTHFARQIIFPYQPRIIV
;
A
#
# COMPACT_ATOMS: atom_id res chain seq x y z
N MET A 1 39.33 -19.01 70.49
CA MET A 1 39.68 -17.58 70.27
C MET A 1 38.92 -17.11 69.03
N LEU A 2 37.85 -16.35 69.21
CA LEU A 2 36.97 -15.85 68.14
C LEU A 2 37.71 -14.83 67.26
N LYS A 3 37.44 -14.83 65.95
CA LYS A 3 37.13 -13.61 65.19
C LYS A 3 36.52 -13.93 63.82
N THR A 4 35.21 -13.71 63.77
CA THR A 4 34.32 -13.54 62.63
C THR A 4 34.93 -12.62 61.56
N ILE A 5 35.09 -13.11 60.33
CA ILE A 5 35.39 -12.28 59.16
C ILE A 5 34.08 -12.00 58.43
N ARG A 6 33.72 -10.71 58.39
CA ARG A 6 32.48 -10.19 57.83
C ARG A 6 32.54 -10.20 56.30
N HIS A 7 31.47 -10.71 55.69
CA HIS A 7 31.19 -10.64 54.26
C HIS A 7 31.19 -9.18 53.77
N ARG A 8 31.94 -8.90 52.69
CA ARG A 8 31.78 -7.70 51.89
C ARG A 8 31.11 -8.10 50.57
N CYS A 9 29.81 -7.84 50.47
CA CYS A 9 29.10 -7.82 49.20
C CYS A 9 29.64 -6.67 48.34
N LEU A 10 30.09 -6.98 47.12
CA LEU A 10 30.33 -6.00 46.07
C LEU A 10 28.97 -5.72 45.40
N PRO A 11 28.53 -4.46 45.22
CA PRO A 11 27.32 -4.18 44.46
C PRO A 11 27.59 -4.40 42.95
N PRO A 12 26.58 -4.86 42.18
CA PRO A 12 26.69 -4.94 40.73
C PRO A 12 26.73 -3.53 40.15
N ALA A 13 27.90 -3.08 39.71
CA ALA A 13 28.05 -1.81 39.01
C ALA A 13 27.38 -1.92 37.63
N LEU A 14 26.11 -1.51 37.60
CA LEU A 14 25.48 -0.64 36.60
C LEU A 14 26.28 -0.49 35.29
N PHE A 15 26.07 -1.39 34.32
CA PHE A 15 26.40 -1.10 32.93
C PHE A 15 25.46 0.02 32.46
N ALA A 16 25.92 1.27 32.53
CA ALA A 16 25.24 2.40 31.94
C ALA A 16 25.14 2.17 30.43
N ALA A 17 23.92 1.98 29.93
CA ALA A 17 23.64 1.99 28.51
C ALA A 17 23.96 3.38 27.97
N LEU A 18 25.06 3.52 27.24
CA LEU A 18 25.25 4.65 26.33
C LEU A 18 24.19 4.52 25.23
N ALA A 19 23.06 5.20 25.42
CA ALA A 19 22.15 5.49 24.32
C ALA A 19 22.91 6.42 23.35
N LEU A 20 23.46 5.84 22.29
CA LEU A 20 24.00 6.60 21.17
C LEU A 20 22.85 7.46 20.64
N ASN A 21 23.00 8.79 20.71
CA ASN A 21 22.16 9.75 20.01
C ASN A 21 22.32 9.50 18.50
N THR A 22 21.54 8.57 17.94
CA THR A 22 21.42 8.41 16.50
C THR A 22 20.71 9.65 15.97
N PRO A 23 21.31 10.44 15.07
CA PRO A 23 20.61 11.54 14.44
C PRO A 23 19.41 10.97 13.68
N GLN A 24 18.19 11.33 14.09
CA GLN A 24 17.00 11.05 13.33
C GLN A 24 17.03 11.91 12.06
N LEU A 25 17.25 11.26 10.92
CA LEU A 25 17.03 11.89 9.63
C LEU A 25 15.57 12.37 9.55
N PRO A 26 15.30 13.56 9.00
CA PRO A 26 13.94 14.04 8.84
C PRO A 26 13.14 13.02 8.01
N ALA A 27 11.92 12.72 8.45
CA ALA A 27 11.03 11.86 7.70
C ALA A 27 10.83 12.45 6.29
N GLN A 28 11.14 11.67 5.27
CA GLN A 28 10.95 12.09 3.89
C GLN A 28 9.44 12.16 3.60
N THR A 29 8.98 13.26 3.00
CA THR A 29 7.61 13.34 2.48
C THR A 29 7.46 12.24 1.43
N PRO A 30 6.45 11.36 1.56
CA PRO A 30 6.29 10.29 0.59
C PRO A 30 5.96 10.89 -0.79
N PRO A 31 6.36 10.23 -1.88
CA PRO A 31 6.13 10.74 -3.22
C PRO A 31 4.63 10.90 -3.49
N ARG A 32 4.20 11.89 -4.28
CA ARG A 32 2.78 12.15 -4.59
C ARG A 32 1.99 10.88 -4.87
N VAL A 33 2.55 9.95 -5.64
CA VAL A 33 1.90 8.69 -6.02
C VAL A 33 1.45 7.82 -4.84
N SER A 34 2.11 7.92 -3.68
CA SER A 34 1.78 7.14 -2.48
C SER A 34 0.38 7.45 -1.95
N GLN A 35 -0.15 8.63 -2.26
CA GLN A 35 -1.47 9.07 -1.82
C GLN A 35 -2.60 8.16 -2.37
N TRP A 36 -2.34 7.42 -3.47
CA TRP A 36 -3.31 6.49 -4.09
C TRP A 36 -3.16 5.03 -3.65
N GLU A 37 -2.13 4.69 -2.89
CA GLU A 37 -1.99 3.32 -2.37
C GLU A 37 -3.23 2.78 -1.63
N PRO A 38 -3.98 3.56 -0.84
CA PRO A 38 -5.20 3.08 -0.19
C PRO A 38 -6.24 2.56 -1.21
N GLU A 39 -6.44 3.28 -2.31
CA GLU A 39 -7.30 2.89 -3.42
C GLU A 39 -6.78 1.63 -4.14
N ILE A 40 -5.48 1.56 -4.42
CA ILE A 40 -4.87 0.38 -5.05
C ILE A 40 -5.05 -0.86 -4.18
N ARG A 41 -4.76 -0.76 -2.88
CA ARG A 41 -5.00 -1.84 -1.92
C ARG A 41 -6.47 -2.21 -1.82
N ARG A 42 -7.39 -1.26 -2.00
CA ARG A 42 -8.83 -1.55 -2.06
C ARG A 42 -9.16 -2.42 -3.28
N PHE A 43 -8.63 -2.11 -4.46
CA PHE A 43 -8.81 -2.97 -5.64
C PHE A 43 -8.22 -4.36 -5.42
N GLU A 44 -7.00 -4.48 -4.91
CA GLU A 44 -6.37 -5.78 -4.64
C GLU A 44 -7.20 -6.63 -3.66
N ARG A 45 -7.77 -6.01 -2.61
CA ARG A 45 -8.66 -6.73 -1.67
C ARG A 45 -9.93 -7.19 -2.36
N MET A 46 -10.57 -6.30 -3.14
CA MET A 46 -11.77 -6.65 -3.90
C MET A 46 -11.50 -7.84 -4.83
N ASP A 47 -10.35 -7.87 -5.47
CA ASP A 47 -10.00 -8.91 -6.44
C ASP A 47 -9.72 -10.26 -5.80
N ARG A 48 -9.16 -10.25 -4.59
CA ARG A 48 -9.03 -11.49 -3.81
C ARG A 48 -10.38 -12.06 -3.41
N THR A 49 -11.36 -11.21 -3.11
CA THR A 49 -12.70 -11.63 -2.67
C THR A 49 -13.64 -11.96 -3.83
N ASN A 50 -13.50 -11.26 -4.95
CA ASN A 50 -14.30 -11.39 -6.15
C ASN A 50 -13.41 -11.15 -7.38
N PRO A 51 -12.72 -12.19 -7.86
CA PRO A 51 -11.79 -12.07 -8.98
C PRO A 51 -12.47 -11.48 -10.23
N PRO A 52 -11.93 -10.40 -10.81
CA PRO A 52 -12.47 -9.85 -12.05
C PRO A 52 -12.30 -10.83 -13.22
N PRO A 53 -13.18 -10.78 -14.23
CA PRO A 53 -13.03 -11.59 -15.43
C PRO A 53 -11.74 -11.20 -16.18
N GLN A 54 -11.05 -12.20 -16.73
CA GLN A 54 -9.94 -11.95 -17.63
C GLN A 54 -10.43 -11.49 -19.00
N HIS A 55 -9.56 -10.83 -19.78
CA HIS A 55 -9.85 -10.42 -21.16
C HIS A 55 -11.04 -9.46 -21.31
N ALA A 56 -11.41 -8.78 -20.23
CA ALA A 56 -12.42 -7.74 -20.18
C ALA A 56 -11.94 -6.42 -20.80
N VAL A 57 -12.87 -5.47 -20.98
CA VAL A 57 -12.56 -4.07 -21.26
C VAL A 57 -12.27 -3.38 -19.94
N LEU A 58 -11.04 -2.86 -19.79
CA LEU A 58 -10.58 -2.22 -18.57
C LEU A 58 -10.61 -0.70 -18.74
N PHE A 59 -11.37 -0.02 -17.89
CA PHE A 59 -11.42 1.44 -17.83
C PHE A 59 -10.48 1.95 -16.73
N ILE A 60 -9.50 2.77 -17.10
CA ILE A 60 -8.57 3.44 -16.19
C ILE A 60 -8.71 4.96 -16.28
N GLY A 61 -8.42 5.66 -15.18
CA GLY A 61 -8.42 7.12 -15.18
C GLY A 61 -8.82 7.70 -13.85
N SER A 62 -9.33 8.93 -13.91
CA SER A 62 -9.56 9.76 -12.73
C SER A 62 -11.01 9.73 -12.24
N SER A 63 -11.54 10.86 -11.81
CA SER A 63 -12.88 10.99 -11.24
C SER A 63 -13.99 10.58 -12.20
N SER A 64 -13.86 10.88 -13.50
CA SER A 64 -14.89 10.52 -14.50
C SER A 64 -15.06 9.01 -14.60
N ILE A 65 -13.95 8.27 -14.67
CA ILE A 65 -13.98 6.81 -14.69
C ILE A 65 -14.40 6.28 -13.33
N ARG A 66 -13.78 6.73 -12.23
CA ARG A 66 -14.10 6.26 -10.87
C ARG A 66 -15.58 6.34 -10.52
N LYS A 67 -16.26 7.41 -10.98
CA LYS A 67 -17.66 7.69 -10.66
C LYS A 67 -18.65 7.11 -11.67
N TRP A 68 -18.18 6.38 -12.67
CA TRP A 68 -19.04 5.73 -13.65
C TRP A 68 -19.67 4.46 -13.06
N HIS A 69 -20.67 4.66 -12.21
CA HIS A 69 -21.34 3.57 -11.48
C HIS A 69 -22.25 2.72 -12.36
N THR A 70 -22.67 3.24 -13.51
CA THR A 70 -23.53 2.56 -14.50
C THR A 70 -22.75 1.82 -15.60
N LEU A 71 -21.42 1.70 -15.47
CA LEU A 71 -20.56 1.21 -16.55
C LEU A 71 -20.99 -0.18 -17.08
N ALA A 72 -21.41 -1.09 -16.21
CA ALA A 72 -21.88 -2.42 -16.65
C ALA A 72 -23.24 -2.35 -17.37
N GLN A 73 -24.10 -1.40 -16.99
CA GLN A 73 -25.40 -1.17 -17.63
C GLN A 73 -25.25 -0.51 -18.98
N ASP A 74 -24.27 0.39 -19.12
CA ASP A 74 -24.02 1.14 -20.36
C ASP A 74 -23.34 0.28 -21.43
N PHE A 75 -22.72 -0.84 -21.03
CA PHE A 75 -22.11 -1.83 -21.93
C PHE A 75 -22.73 -3.24 -21.74
N PRO A 76 -24.01 -3.43 -22.10
CA PRO A 76 -24.68 -4.72 -21.91
C PRO A 76 -24.01 -5.81 -22.75
N GLY A 77 -23.77 -6.97 -22.12
CA GLY A 77 -23.11 -8.12 -22.76
C GLY A 77 -21.59 -8.01 -22.88
N VAL A 78 -20.98 -6.93 -22.37
CA VAL A 78 -19.53 -6.77 -22.33
C VAL A 78 -19.03 -6.89 -20.90
N HIS A 79 -18.01 -7.72 -20.69
CA HIS A 79 -17.30 -7.72 -19.42
C HIS A 79 -16.45 -6.45 -19.31
N VAL A 80 -16.80 -5.60 -18.35
CA VAL A 80 -16.11 -4.34 -18.07
C VAL A 80 -15.53 -4.33 -16.67
N ILE A 81 -14.40 -3.66 -16.49
CA ILE A 81 -13.75 -3.47 -15.18
C ILE A 81 -13.47 -1.97 -15.00
N ASN A 82 -13.85 -1.42 -13.85
CA ASN A 82 -13.55 -0.04 -13.48
C ASN A 82 -12.37 0.00 -12.49
N ARG A 83 -11.29 0.66 -12.89
CA ARG A 83 -10.09 0.94 -12.07
C ARG A 83 -9.76 2.43 -12.01
N GLY A 84 -10.79 3.28 -12.07
CA GLY A 84 -10.61 4.70 -11.84
C GLY A 84 -10.37 5.05 -10.37
N PHE A 85 -9.40 5.91 -10.09
CA PHE A 85 -9.12 6.46 -8.76
C PHE A 85 -8.99 7.98 -8.84
N GLY A 86 -9.50 8.71 -7.84
CA GLY A 86 -9.74 10.17 -7.96
C GLY A 86 -8.46 10.99 -8.03
N GLY A 87 -8.46 12.05 -8.86
CA GLY A 87 -7.31 12.98 -8.97
C GLY A 87 -6.07 12.36 -9.63
N SER A 88 -6.20 11.17 -10.22
CA SER A 88 -5.13 10.54 -10.96
C SER A 88 -4.91 11.17 -12.32
N GLU A 89 -3.67 11.08 -12.78
CA GLU A 89 -3.29 11.26 -14.17
C GLU A 89 -2.84 9.94 -14.77
N ILE A 90 -2.61 9.90 -16.09
CA ILE A 90 -2.17 8.68 -16.78
C ILE A 90 -0.89 8.10 -16.18
N HIS A 91 0.05 8.96 -15.73
CA HIS A 91 1.29 8.52 -15.11
C HIS A 91 1.04 7.77 -13.79
N ASP A 92 0.04 8.17 -13.00
CA ASP A 92 -0.35 7.46 -11.78
C ASP A 92 -0.91 6.07 -12.11
N SER A 93 -1.80 5.97 -13.12
CA SER A 93 -2.36 4.67 -13.54
C SER A 93 -1.28 3.72 -14.06
N THR A 94 -0.33 4.22 -14.85
CA THR A 94 0.78 3.40 -15.37
C THR A 94 1.78 3.01 -14.28
N HIS A 95 2.00 3.85 -13.26
CA HIS A 95 2.82 3.48 -12.11
C HIS A 95 2.30 2.22 -11.40
N PHE A 96 0.98 2.11 -11.27
CA PHE A 96 0.32 0.96 -10.64
C PHE A 96 -0.10 -0.15 -11.63
N ALA A 97 0.40 -0.15 -12.87
CA ALA A 97 -0.06 -1.08 -13.90
C ALA A 97 0.05 -2.56 -13.51
N ARG A 98 1.08 -2.92 -12.72
CA ARG A 98 1.25 -4.30 -12.22
C ARG A 98 0.13 -4.75 -11.29
N GLN A 99 -0.50 -3.82 -10.58
CA GLN A 99 -1.56 -4.09 -9.62
C GLN A 99 -2.95 -3.96 -10.25
N ILE A 100 -3.15 -2.99 -11.15
CA ILE A 100 -4.50 -2.62 -11.63
C ILE A 100 -4.70 -2.74 -13.14
N ILE A 101 -3.72 -3.26 -13.90
CA ILE A 101 -3.86 -3.49 -15.35
C ILE A 101 -3.51 -4.94 -15.69
N PHE A 102 -2.27 -5.34 -15.44
CA PHE A 102 -1.74 -6.63 -15.90
C PHE A 102 -2.45 -7.87 -15.33
N PRO A 103 -2.93 -7.89 -14.07
CA PRO A 103 -3.60 -9.07 -13.52
C PRO A 103 -4.86 -9.49 -14.29
N TYR A 104 -5.51 -8.56 -14.99
CA TYR A 104 -6.77 -8.82 -15.69
C TYR A 104 -6.58 -9.25 -17.15
N GLN A 105 -5.35 -9.17 -17.68
CA GLN A 105 -5.03 -9.47 -19.09
C GLN A 105 -6.07 -8.84 -20.06
N PRO A 106 -6.32 -7.52 -19.98
CA PRO A 106 -7.43 -6.88 -20.66
C PRO A 106 -7.29 -7.01 -22.18
N ARG A 107 -8.41 -7.15 -22.88
CA ARG A 107 -8.43 -7.08 -24.36
C ARG A 107 -8.32 -5.66 -24.88
N ILE A 108 -8.90 -4.72 -24.12
CA ILE A 108 -8.99 -3.29 -24.46
C ILE A 108 -8.79 -2.50 -23.16
N ILE A 109 -8.02 -1.42 -23.24
CA ILE A 109 -7.89 -0.43 -22.19
C ILE A 109 -8.49 0.89 -22.69
N VAL A 110 -9.38 1.49 -21.90
CA VAL A 110 -10.04 2.77 -22.16
C VAL A 110 -9.63 3.78 -21.10
#